data_AF-A0A134C092-F1
#
_entry.id   AF-A0A134C092-F1
#
_cell.length_a   1.000
_cell.length_b   1.000
_cell.length_c   1.000
_cell.angle_alpha   90.00
_cell.angle_beta   90.00
_cell.angle_gamma   90.00
#
_symmetry.space_group_name_H-M   'P 1'
#
loop_
_entity.id
_entity.type
_entity.pdbx_description
1 polymer ?
#
loop_
_entity_poly.entity_id
_entity_poly.type
_entity_poly.pdbx_seq_one_letter_code
_entity_poly.pdbx_strand_id
1 'polypeptide(L)'
;MKNSAIAIGFLTIFSFWGCKGLSTGNTTTVEKGDTTYIGGIVDGAYSGYGMLLWHDSIIYRGEWRANKRQGYGEFTDSIGRHYIATWENDTLVEGSRKDSIGIYTGQFNQFGQACGHGVYRGNDGSYYEGHWMNDRQDGFGVGMTARHALKSGEWRQGVFRGERMTYTSERIYGIDISKHQHIIGKKRYGINWNNLRITHLGSLSKKRIQGYVDYPISYIYIKSTEGTTVRNKFYKSDYIEAHRHGYHVGAYHFFSTTSDARAQALFFLKHTLFRNGDFPPVLDVEPSHAQIQKMGGTTVLFNHVRTWLRIVAAHTHQKPILYISQSFVNRYLKEAPDIKRDYQVWIARYGEYKPDVRLIYWQLSPDGRVNGIKGEVDINVFNGYTAEFNQFIEKYAL
;
A
#
# COMPACT_ATOMS: atom_id res chain seq x y z
N MET A 1 -26.85 29.40 -2.73
CA MET A 1 -25.49 29.51 -3.29
C MET A 1 -24.99 28.08 -3.50
N LYS A 2 -25.26 27.47 -4.66
CA LYS A 2 -24.36 27.30 -5.81
C LYS A 2 -23.04 26.58 -5.48
N ASN A 3 -22.99 25.29 -5.90
CA ASN A 3 -21.90 24.51 -6.53
C ASN A 3 -20.54 24.41 -5.80
N SER A 4 -19.80 23.29 -5.82
CA SER A 4 -19.52 22.44 -6.98
C SER A 4 -19.10 21.03 -6.56
N ALA A 5 -19.77 20.01 -7.11
CA ALA A 5 -19.23 18.66 -7.21
C ALA A 5 -18.23 18.64 -8.37
N ILE A 6 -17.00 18.20 -8.10
CA ILE A 6 -15.98 18.00 -9.14
C ILE A 6 -16.30 16.68 -9.84
N ALA A 7 -17.02 16.77 -10.96
CA ALA A 7 -17.12 15.68 -11.92
C ALA A 7 -15.85 15.69 -12.77
N ILE A 8 -14.94 14.74 -12.54
CA ILE A 8 -13.82 14.47 -13.44
C ILE A 8 -14.38 13.68 -14.62
N GLY A 9 -15.00 14.39 -15.57
CA GLY A 9 -15.33 13.84 -16.87
C GLY A 9 -14.07 13.82 -17.72
N PHE A 10 -13.45 12.65 -17.88
CA PHE A 10 -12.50 12.45 -18.96
C PHE A 10 -13.26 12.49 -20.28
N LEU A 11 -13.04 13.56 -21.04
CA LEU A 11 -13.48 13.72 -22.41
C LEU A 11 -12.78 12.63 -23.25
N THR A 12 -13.43 11.49 -23.47
CA THR A 12 -13.04 10.60 -24.58
C THR A 12 -13.42 11.33 -25.86
N ILE A 13 -12.43 11.94 -26.50
CA ILE A 13 -12.54 12.47 -27.84
C ILE A 13 -12.80 11.27 -28.75
N PHE A 14 -14.08 10.95 -28.99
CA PHE A 14 -14.47 10.24 -30.19
C PHE A 14 -14.18 11.19 -31.34
N SER A 15 -12.96 11.12 -31.88
CA SER A 15 -12.70 11.58 -33.22
C SER A 15 -13.52 10.69 -34.15
N PHE A 16 -14.77 11.09 -34.38
CA PHE A 16 -15.53 10.70 -35.56
C PHE A 16 -14.72 11.20 -36.76
N TRP A 17 -13.83 10.35 -37.26
CA TRP A 17 -13.45 10.44 -38.65
C TRP A 17 -14.73 10.19 -39.43
N GLY A 18 -15.27 11.29 -39.97
CA GLY A 18 -16.40 11.25 -40.88
C GLY A 18 -16.14 10.17 -41.91
N CYS A 19 -17.18 9.37 -42.14
CA CYS A 19 -17.26 8.39 -43.20
C CYS A 19 -16.96 9.11 -44.52
N LYS A 20 -15.68 9.15 -44.93
CA LYS A 20 -15.30 9.51 -46.28
C LYS A 20 -15.82 8.35 -47.12
N GLY A 21 -16.79 8.67 -47.98
CA GLY A 21 -17.52 7.72 -48.79
C GLY A 21 -16.60 6.64 -49.37
N LEU A 22 -17.04 5.39 -49.20
CA LEU A 22 -16.52 4.25 -49.93
C LEU A 22 -16.44 4.63 -51.41
N SER A 23 -15.22 4.86 -51.91
CA SER A 23 -15.00 4.84 -53.35
C SER A 23 -15.32 3.42 -53.79
N THR A 24 -16.38 3.25 -54.57
CA THR A 24 -16.76 2.01 -55.24
C THR A 24 -15.74 1.69 -56.34
N GLY A 25 -14.51 1.39 -55.95
CA GLY A 25 -13.44 0.89 -56.80
C GLY A 25 -13.32 -0.62 -56.59
N ASN A 26 -13.57 -1.39 -57.66
CA ASN A 26 -13.29 -2.82 -57.85
C ASN A 26 -13.02 -3.62 -56.56
N THR A 27 -14.07 -3.89 -55.79
CA THR A 27 -14.04 -4.91 -54.75
C THR A 27 -13.79 -6.27 -55.40
N THR A 28 -12.76 -6.97 -54.95
CA THR A 28 -12.43 -8.32 -55.42
C THR A 28 -12.80 -9.33 -54.34
N THR A 29 -13.36 -10.47 -54.75
CA THR A 29 -13.59 -11.64 -53.90
C THR A 29 -12.49 -12.66 -54.15
N VAL A 30 -11.76 -13.05 -53.09
CA VAL A 30 -10.70 -14.07 -53.15
C VAL A 30 -11.04 -15.17 -52.17
N GLU A 31 -11.28 -16.37 -52.69
CA GLU A 31 -11.51 -17.58 -51.89
C GLU A 31 -10.20 -18.37 -51.74
N LYS A 32 -9.86 -18.74 -50.50
CA LYS A 32 -8.69 -19.55 -50.19
C LYS A 32 -9.01 -20.51 -49.05
N GLY A 33 -9.28 -21.77 -49.39
CA GLY A 33 -9.74 -22.77 -48.43
C GLY A 33 -11.04 -22.31 -47.78
N ASP A 34 -11.07 -22.29 -46.45
CA ASP A 34 -12.25 -21.88 -45.66
C ASP A 34 -12.38 -20.36 -45.48
N THR A 35 -11.52 -19.56 -46.13
CA THR A 35 -11.51 -18.11 -45.98
C THR A 35 -11.86 -17.38 -47.26
N THR A 36 -12.63 -16.30 -47.10
CA THR A 36 -13.06 -15.44 -48.21
C THR A 36 -12.67 -14.00 -47.89
N TYR A 37 -11.83 -13.39 -48.72
CA TYR A 37 -11.51 -11.96 -48.65
C TYR A 37 -12.39 -11.17 -49.63
N ILE A 38 -12.94 -10.04 -49.18
CA ILE A 38 -13.71 -9.11 -50.00
C ILE A 38 -13.13 -7.70 -49.78
N GLY A 39 -12.46 -7.14 -50.78
CA GLY A 39 -11.82 -5.82 -50.65
C GLY A 39 -10.95 -5.43 -51.84
N GLY A 40 -10.15 -4.37 -51.67
CA GLY A 40 -9.21 -3.89 -52.68
C GLY A 40 -7.97 -4.79 -52.79
N ILE A 41 -7.39 -4.85 -53.99
CA ILE A 41 -6.12 -5.52 -54.28
C ILE A 41 -5.24 -4.58 -55.10
N VAL A 42 -3.99 -4.41 -54.67
CA VAL A 42 -2.94 -3.65 -55.37
C VAL A 42 -1.73 -4.57 -55.50
N ASP A 43 -1.20 -4.74 -56.72
CA ASP A 43 -0.06 -5.61 -57.03
C ASP A 43 -0.20 -7.04 -56.50
N GLY A 44 -1.42 -7.61 -56.58
CA GLY A 44 -1.72 -8.96 -56.10
C GLY A 44 -1.80 -9.09 -54.58
N ALA A 45 -1.77 -7.98 -53.83
CA ALA A 45 -1.86 -7.97 -52.37
C ALA A 45 -3.09 -7.20 -51.85
N TYR A 46 -3.70 -7.69 -50.78
CA TYR A 46 -4.84 -7.03 -50.11
C TYR A 46 -4.43 -5.63 -49.67
N SER A 47 -5.26 -4.65 -50.02
CA SER A 47 -4.99 -3.23 -49.81
C SER A 47 -6.28 -2.43 -49.62
N GLY A 48 -6.22 -1.40 -48.79
CA GLY A 48 -7.36 -0.55 -48.47
C GLY A 48 -8.33 -1.23 -47.50
N TYR A 49 -9.56 -0.75 -47.43
CA TYR A 49 -10.57 -1.37 -46.57
C TYR A 49 -11.05 -2.69 -47.16
N GLY A 50 -11.13 -3.73 -46.33
CA GLY A 50 -11.54 -5.07 -46.75
C GLY A 50 -12.05 -5.93 -45.60
N MET A 51 -12.77 -6.98 -45.95
CA MET A 51 -13.37 -7.94 -45.04
C MET A 51 -12.77 -9.32 -45.25
N LEU A 52 -12.49 -10.02 -44.16
CA LEU A 52 -12.11 -11.43 -44.18
C LEU A 52 -13.19 -12.23 -43.47
N LEU A 53 -13.68 -13.25 -44.15
CA LEU A 53 -14.65 -14.20 -43.65
C LEU A 53 -13.99 -15.55 -43.43
N TRP A 54 -14.46 -16.27 -42.41
CA TRP A 54 -14.27 -17.70 -42.26
C TRP A 54 -15.63 -18.36 -42.41
N HIS A 55 -15.80 -19.17 -43.45
CA HIS A 55 -17.12 -19.57 -43.96
C HIS A 55 -18.01 -18.31 -44.17
N ASP A 56 -19.18 -18.27 -43.54
CA ASP A 56 -20.14 -17.16 -43.64
C ASP A 56 -19.96 -16.10 -42.52
N SER A 57 -18.96 -16.25 -41.65
CA SER A 57 -18.74 -15.37 -40.51
C SER A 57 -17.62 -14.36 -40.79
N ILE A 58 -17.92 -13.07 -40.65
CA ILE A 58 -16.91 -12.00 -40.73
C ILE A 58 -15.99 -12.11 -39.51
N ILE A 59 -14.73 -12.46 -39.75
CA ILE A 59 -13.70 -12.52 -38.70
C ILE A 59 -12.90 -11.24 -38.62
N TYR A 60 -12.77 -10.48 -39.71
CA TYR A 60 -12.13 -9.16 -39.71
C TYR A 60 -12.79 -8.20 -40.70
N ARG A 61 -12.89 -6.92 -40.33
CA ARG A 61 -13.16 -5.82 -41.26
C ARG A 61 -12.30 -4.61 -40.87
N GLY A 62 -11.54 -4.07 -41.81
CA GLY A 62 -10.62 -2.98 -41.49
C GLY A 62 -9.65 -2.71 -42.63
N GLU A 63 -8.62 -1.92 -42.36
CA GLU A 63 -7.62 -1.58 -43.37
C GLU A 63 -6.62 -2.74 -43.57
N TRP A 64 -6.16 -2.85 -44.81
CA TRP A 64 -5.16 -3.81 -45.27
C TRP A 64 -4.03 -3.07 -45.97
N ARG A 65 -2.80 -3.55 -45.77
CA ARG A 65 -1.62 -3.09 -46.49
C ARG A 65 -0.72 -4.28 -46.77
N ALA A 66 -0.51 -4.58 -48.05
CA ALA A 66 0.35 -5.66 -48.52
C ALA A 66 0.04 -7.02 -47.85
N ASN A 67 -1.23 -7.45 -47.93
CA ASN A 67 -1.76 -8.68 -47.32
C ASN A 67 -1.81 -8.72 -45.79
N LYS A 68 -1.45 -7.63 -45.10
CA LYS A 68 -1.48 -7.56 -43.63
C LYS A 68 -2.56 -6.61 -43.14
N ARG A 69 -3.20 -6.96 -42.03
CA ARG A 69 -4.10 -6.05 -41.30
C ARG A 69 -3.30 -4.86 -40.79
N GLN A 70 -3.84 -3.67 -41.00
CA GLN A 70 -3.20 -2.40 -40.69
C GLN A 70 -4.27 -1.42 -40.24
N GLY A 71 -3.89 -0.39 -39.48
CA GLY A 71 -4.78 0.70 -39.10
C GLY A 71 -5.96 0.21 -38.27
N TYR A 72 -7.09 0.89 -38.36
CA TYR A 72 -8.26 0.55 -37.55
C TYR A 72 -9.04 -0.62 -38.14
N GLY A 73 -9.47 -1.55 -37.29
CA GLY A 73 -10.28 -2.69 -37.71
C GLY A 73 -11.05 -3.35 -36.57
N GLU A 74 -12.09 -4.07 -36.94
CA GLU A 74 -12.87 -4.93 -36.07
C GLU A 74 -12.53 -6.39 -36.33
N PHE A 75 -12.39 -7.17 -35.25
CA PHE A 75 -11.99 -8.57 -35.31
C PHE A 75 -12.79 -9.40 -34.32
N THR A 76 -13.18 -10.60 -34.72
CA THR A 76 -13.77 -11.59 -33.82
C THR A 76 -12.85 -12.80 -33.78
N ASP A 77 -12.41 -13.20 -32.58
CA ASP A 77 -11.56 -14.37 -32.43
C ASP A 77 -12.35 -15.68 -32.35
N SER A 78 -11.62 -16.81 -32.33
CA SER A 78 -12.21 -18.16 -32.34
C SER A 78 -13.05 -18.50 -31.11
N ILE A 79 -12.98 -17.71 -30.03
CA ILE A 79 -13.79 -17.88 -28.83
C ILE A 79 -14.87 -16.80 -28.69
N GLY A 80 -15.11 -16.00 -29.74
CA GLY A 80 -16.17 -15.02 -29.81
C GLY A 80 -15.89 -13.70 -29.11
N ARG A 81 -14.63 -13.39 -28.77
CA ARG A 81 -14.28 -12.06 -28.24
C ARG A 81 -14.22 -11.08 -29.40
N HIS A 82 -14.82 -9.92 -29.21
CA HIS A 82 -14.90 -8.87 -30.21
C HIS A 82 -13.90 -7.76 -29.90
N TYR A 83 -13.10 -7.40 -30.90
CA TYR A 83 -12.06 -6.38 -30.81
C TYR A 83 -12.39 -5.24 -31.75
N ILE A 84 -12.18 -4.01 -31.28
CA ILE A 84 -12.22 -2.78 -32.04
C ILE A 84 -10.89 -2.08 -31.76
N ALA A 85 -9.95 -2.11 -32.71
CA ALA A 85 -8.55 -1.85 -32.39
C ALA A 85 -7.71 -1.40 -33.58
N THR A 86 -6.53 -0.86 -33.27
CA THR A 86 -5.47 -0.54 -34.21
C THR A 86 -4.57 -1.76 -34.44
N TRP A 87 -4.26 -2.01 -35.71
CA TRP A 87 -3.41 -3.08 -36.21
C TRP A 87 -2.15 -2.51 -36.85
N GLU A 88 -1.02 -3.16 -36.59
CA GLU A 88 0.25 -2.87 -37.23
C GLU A 88 0.86 -4.17 -37.75
N ASN A 89 0.88 -4.34 -39.08
CA ASN A 89 1.44 -5.52 -39.73
C ASN A 89 0.95 -6.84 -39.12
N ASP A 90 -0.38 -7.03 -39.05
CA ASP A 90 -1.07 -8.17 -38.42
C ASP A 90 -0.97 -8.28 -36.89
N THR A 91 -0.33 -7.33 -36.22
CA THR A 91 -0.26 -7.28 -34.75
C THR A 91 -1.31 -6.32 -34.21
N LEU A 92 -2.13 -6.81 -33.28
CA LEU A 92 -3.06 -5.97 -32.52
C LEU A 92 -2.27 -5.11 -31.53
N VAL A 93 -2.43 -3.78 -31.59
CA VAL A 93 -1.64 -2.84 -30.77
C VAL A 93 -2.43 -2.33 -29.58
N GLU A 94 -3.55 -1.65 -29.84
CA GLU A 94 -4.38 -1.03 -28.81
C GLU A 94 -5.83 -0.91 -29.28
N GLY A 95 -6.76 -0.87 -28.34
CA GLY A 95 -8.18 -0.75 -28.66
C GLY A 95 -9.06 -1.30 -27.54
N SER A 96 -10.26 -1.73 -27.89
CA SER A 96 -11.20 -2.34 -26.96
C SER A 96 -11.48 -3.79 -27.31
N ARG A 97 -11.52 -4.65 -26.30
CA ARG A 97 -11.99 -6.04 -26.37
C ARG A 97 -13.22 -6.20 -25.50
N LYS A 98 -14.33 -6.64 -26.10
CA LYS A 98 -15.53 -7.07 -25.38
C LYS A 98 -15.58 -8.59 -25.33
N ASP A 99 -15.80 -9.13 -24.14
CA ASP A 99 -16.06 -10.54 -23.90
C ASP A 99 -17.36 -10.72 -23.11
N SER A 100 -17.64 -11.94 -22.64
CA SER A 100 -18.88 -12.25 -21.91
C SER A 100 -18.94 -11.61 -20.51
N ILE A 101 -17.80 -11.19 -19.95
CA ILE A 101 -17.70 -10.70 -18.56
C ILE A 101 -17.49 -9.19 -18.49
N GLY A 102 -17.01 -8.55 -19.56
CA GLY A 102 -16.85 -7.10 -19.57
C GLY A 102 -16.18 -6.55 -20.82
N ILE A 103 -15.63 -5.34 -20.67
CA ILE A 103 -14.91 -4.62 -21.71
C ILE A 103 -13.55 -4.23 -21.16
N TYR A 104 -12.50 -4.63 -21.86
CA TYR A 104 -11.14 -4.13 -21.69
C TYR A 104 -10.85 -3.07 -22.76
N THR A 105 -10.20 -1.97 -22.40
CA THR A 105 -9.68 -0.95 -23.31
C THR A 105 -8.22 -0.65 -22.95
N GLY A 106 -7.30 -0.86 -23.88
CA GLY A 106 -5.88 -0.66 -23.64
C GLY A 106 -5.01 -1.36 -24.66
N GLN A 107 -3.77 -1.66 -24.28
CA GLN A 107 -2.78 -2.30 -25.16
C GLN A 107 -2.97 -3.82 -25.19
N PHE A 108 -2.55 -4.45 -26.30
CA PHE A 108 -2.58 -5.89 -26.51
C PHE A 108 -1.21 -6.44 -26.89
N ASN A 109 -0.93 -7.67 -26.49
CA ASN A 109 0.22 -8.41 -26.98
C ASN A 109 -0.10 -9.12 -28.31
N GLN A 110 0.90 -9.76 -28.91
CA GLN A 110 0.76 -10.51 -30.18
C GLN A 110 -0.31 -11.64 -30.15
N PHE A 111 -0.76 -12.06 -28.97
CA PHE A 111 -1.80 -13.08 -28.79
C PHE A 111 -3.20 -12.47 -28.55
N GLY A 112 -3.36 -11.14 -28.66
CA GLY A 112 -4.61 -10.44 -28.38
C GLY A 112 -4.98 -10.37 -26.90
N GLN A 113 -4.02 -10.59 -26.01
CA GLN A 113 -4.23 -10.52 -24.56
C GLN A 113 -3.89 -9.12 -24.06
N ALA A 114 -4.62 -8.64 -23.04
CA ALA A 114 -4.33 -7.36 -22.41
C ALA A 114 -2.90 -7.32 -21.87
N CYS A 115 -2.18 -6.26 -22.19
CA CYS A 115 -0.83 -5.99 -21.70
C CYS A 115 -0.63 -4.48 -21.51
N GLY A 116 0.48 -4.08 -20.89
CA GLY A 116 0.81 -2.66 -20.73
C GLY A 116 -0.24 -1.93 -19.91
N HIS A 117 -0.62 -0.71 -20.27
CA HIS A 117 -1.65 0.03 -19.53
C HIS A 117 -3.05 -0.15 -20.13
N GLY A 118 -4.05 -0.31 -19.28
CA GLY A 118 -5.43 -0.47 -19.74
C GLY A 118 -6.47 -0.43 -18.63
N VAL A 119 -7.74 -0.34 -19.05
CA VAL A 119 -8.92 -0.25 -18.21
C VAL A 119 -9.82 -1.44 -18.48
N TYR A 120 -10.34 -2.08 -17.43
CA TYR A 120 -11.36 -3.11 -17.50
C TYR A 120 -12.61 -2.68 -16.73
N ARG A 121 -13.76 -2.88 -17.36
CA ARG A 121 -15.10 -2.66 -16.80
C ARG A 121 -15.89 -3.95 -16.91
N GLY A 122 -16.12 -4.60 -15.77
CA GLY A 122 -16.93 -5.81 -15.70
C GLY A 122 -18.42 -5.51 -15.68
N ASN A 123 -19.21 -6.43 -16.24
CA ASN A 123 -20.68 -6.37 -16.23
C ASN A 123 -21.26 -6.49 -14.80
N ASP A 124 -20.47 -7.02 -13.86
CA ASP A 124 -20.78 -7.14 -12.43
C ASP A 124 -20.48 -5.85 -11.64
N GLY A 125 -20.04 -4.77 -12.30
CA GLY A 125 -19.63 -3.51 -11.66
C GLY A 125 -18.18 -3.51 -11.17
N SER A 126 -17.39 -4.55 -11.46
CA SER A 126 -15.94 -4.53 -11.23
C SER A 126 -15.24 -3.52 -12.15
N TYR A 127 -14.19 -2.92 -11.63
CA TYR A 127 -13.36 -1.93 -12.32
C TYR A 127 -11.89 -2.22 -12.03
N TYR A 128 -11.05 -2.06 -13.05
CA TYR A 128 -9.61 -1.93 -12.86
C TYR A 128 -9.01 -0.98 -13.90
N GLU A 129 -8.07 -0.16 -13.49
CA GLU A 129 -7.24 0.66 -14.34
C GLU A 129 -5.80 0.56 -13.86
N GLY A 130 -4.89 0.21 -14.77
CA GLY A 130 -3.48 0.06 -14.40
C GLY A 130 -2.73 -0.81 -15.38
N HIS A 131 -1.66 -1.43 -14.88
CA HIS A 131 -0.81 -2.28 -15.71
C HIS A 131 -1.35 -3.72 -15.80
N TRP A 132 -1.18 -4.33 -16.98
CA TRP A 132 -1.66 -5.64 -17.38
C TRP A 132 -0.52 -6.48 -17.94
N MET A 133 -0.61 -7.79 -17.72
CA MET A 133 0.25 -8.79 -18.34
C MET A 133 -0.53 -10.06 -18.59
N ASN A 134 -0.68 -10.44 -19.86
CA ASN A 134 -1.36 -11.66 -20.31
C ASN A 134 -2.77 -11.81 -19.69
N ASP A 135 -3.63 -10.81 -19.89
CA ASP A 135 -5.01 -10.75 -19.38
C ASP A 135 -5.15 -10.67 -17.84
N ARG A 136 -4.06 -10.38 -17.11
CA ARG A 136 -4.09 -10.22 -15.65
C ARG A 136 -3.59 -8.86 -15.21
N GLN A 137 -4.18 -8.31 -14.16
CA GLN A 137 -3.63 -7.14 -13.47
C GLN A 137 -2.23 -7.47 -12.93
N ASP A 138 -1.22 -6.71 -13.33
CA ASP A 138 0.18 -6.95 -12.93
C ASP A 138 0.95 -5.62 -12.96
N GLY A 139 1.39 -5.14 -11.80
CA GLY A 139 1.95 -3.79 -11.60
C GLY A 139 0.98 -2.86 -10.85
N PHE A 140 1.24 -1.55 -10.88
CA PHE A 140 0.41 -0.57 -10.20
C PHE A 140 -0.94 -0.40 -10.89
N GLY A 141 -2.01 -0.29 -10.09
CA GLY A 141 -3.35 -0.01 -10.59
C GLY A 141 -4.36 0.30 -9.50
N VAL A 142 -5.50 0.85 -9.92
CA VAL A 142 -6.67 1.14 -9.11
C VAL A 142 -7.79 0.17 -9.50
N GLY A 143 -8.34 -0.55 -8.52
CA GLY A 143 -9.43 -1.47 -8.74
C GLY A 143 -10.55 -1.32 -7.73
N MET A 144 -11.76 -1.65 -8.16
CA MET A 144 -12.95 -1.70 -7.32
C MET A 144 -13.75 -2.94 -7.69
N THR A 145 -14.38 -3.58 -6.72
CA THR A 145 -15.41 -4.59 -7.00
C THR A 145 -16.72 -4.10 -6.42
N ALA A 146 -17.86 -4.50 -7.00
CA ALA A 146 -19.17 -3.95 -6.67
C ALA A 146 -19.60 -4.05 -5.19
N ARG A 147 -18.89 -4.81 -4.36
CA ARG A 147 -19.14 -4.98 -2.93
C ARG A 147 -17.96 -4.63 -2.01
N HIS A 148 -16.84 -4.13 -2.54
CA HIS A 148 -15.64 -3.85 -1.74
C HIS A 148 -15.08 -2.44 -1.95
N ALA A 149 -14.27 -2.01 -0.99
CA ALA A 149 -13.56 -0.73 -1.01
C ALA A 149 -12.61 -0.60 -2.22
N LEU A 150 -12.40 0.65 -2.64
CA LEU A 150 -11.38 1.06 -3.60
C LEU A 150 -10.00 0.51 -3.18
N LYS A 151 -9.30 -0.12 -4.11
CA LYS A 151 -7.94 -0.63 -3.95
C LYS A 151 -7.01 0.16 -4.87
N SER A 152 -6.05 0.89 -4.31
CA SER A 152 -4.98 1.51 -5.07
C SER A 152 -3.65 0.89 -4.63
N GLY A 153 -2.82 0.46 -5.57
CA GLY A 153 -1.54 -0.17 -5.24
C GLY A 153 -1.07 -1.19 -6.28
N GLU A 154 -0.16 -2.05 -5.86
CA GLU A 154 0.41 -3.10 -6.72
C GLU A 154 -0.55 -4.28 -6.86
N TRP A 155 -0.55 -4.88 -8.05
CA TRP A 155 -1.23 -6.10 -8.41
C TRP A 155 -0.22 -7.08 -8.96
N ARG A 156 -0.43 -8.37 -8.77
CA ARG A 156 0.42 -9.40 -9.38
C ARG A 156 -0.40 -10.62 -9.71
N GLN A 157 -0.47 -10.96 -10.99
CA GLN A 157 -1.27 -12.07 -11.50
C GLN A 157 -2.73 -12.00 -11.04
N GLY A 158 -3.33 -10.81 -11.12
CA GLY A 158 -4.73 -10.55 -10.75
C GLY A 158 -5.02 -10.43 -9.25
N VAL A 159 -4.00 -10.57 -8.41
CA VAL A 159 -4.14 -10.45 -6.95
C VAL A 159 -3.62 -9.08 -6.51
N PHE A 160 -4.49 -8.30 -5.86
CA PHE A 160 -4.09 -7.05 -5.21
C PHE A 160 -3.10 -7.32 -4.09
N ARG A 161 -1.94 -6.66 -4.15
CA ARG A 161 -0.84 -6.81 -3.20
C ARG A 161 -0.78 -5.69 -2.16
N GLY A 162 -1.51 -4.60 -2.36
CA GLY A 162 -1.47 -3.43 -1.47
C GLY A 162 -0.62 -2.30 -2.04
N GLU A 163 -0.59 -1.17 -1.34
CA GLU A 163 0.26 -0.03 -1.69
C GLU A 163 1.74 -0.38 -1.50
N ARG A 164 2.57 -0.10 -2.51
CA ARG A 164 4.02 -0.22 -2.39
C ARG A 164 4.64 1.12 -2.02
N MET A 165 5.04 1.22 -0.76
CA MET A 165 5.62 2.45 -0.20
C MET A 165 6.96 2.78 -0.85
N THR A 166 7.08 3.99 -1.41
CA THR A 166 8.37 4.62 -1.73
C THR A 166 8.79 5.48 -0.54
N TYR A 167 10.03 5.33 -0.09
CA TYR A 167 10.57 6.04 1.08
C TYR A 167 11.35 7.27 0.61
N THR A 168 10.84 8.44 0.96
CA THR A 168 11.37 9.77 0.65
C THR A 168 11.51 10.57 1.94
N SER A 169 12.27 11.66 1.91
CA SER A 169 12.40 12.59 3.05
C SER A 169 11.09 13.32 3.41
N GLU A 170 10.07 13.27 2.57
CA GLU A 170 8.75 13.90 2.81
C GLU A 170 7.88 13.10 3.78
N ARG A 171 8.24 11.84 4.07
CA ARG A 171 7.57 11.04 5.09
C ARG A 171 7.95 11.53 6.48
N ILE A 172 7.02 11.37 7.41
CA ILE A 172 7.24 11.73 8.82
C ILE A 172 7.86 10.53 9.54
N TYR A 173 9.17 10.58 9.74
CA TYR A 173 9.92 9.56 10.44
C TYR A 173 10.02 9.82 11.93
N GLY A 174 10.04 8.75 12.72
CA GLY A 174 10.44 8.78 14.11
C GLY A 174 11.35 7.62 14.44
N ILE A 175 11.83 7.59 15.67
CA ILE A 175 12.62 6.49 16.20
C ILE A 175 12.08 6.07 17.55
N ASP A 176 12.40 4.86 17.96
CA ASP A 176 12.24 4.46 19.34
C ASP A 176 13.54 3.95 19.95
N ILE A 177 13.76 4.33 21.21
CA ILE A 177 15.03 4.14 21.89
C ILE A 177 14.83 3.61 23.31
N SER A 178 15.85 2.91 23.79
CA SER A 178 15.89 2.35 25.13
C SER A 178 17.33 2.27 25.63
N LYS A 179 17.57 1.51 26.70
CA LYS A 179 18.93 1.19 27.18
C LYS A 179 19.85 0.63 26.09
N HIS A 180 19.30 0.04 25.02
CA HIS A 180 20.07 -0.63 23.96
C HIS A 180 20.92 0.34 23.13
N GLN A 181 20.50 1.60 23.00
CA GLN A 181 21.28 2.65 22.34
C GLN A 181 22.41 3.20 23.22
N HIS A 182 22.40 2.88 24.52
CA HIS A 182 23.43 3.30 25.47
C HIS A 182 24.37 2.19 25.89
N ILE A 183 23.92 0.93 25.93
CA ILE A 183 24.72 -0.20 26.40
C ILE A 183 24.87 -1.19 25.26
N ILE A 184 26.06 -1.23 24.67
CA ILE A 184 26.42 -2.18 23.61
C ILE A 184 27.57 -3.04 24.11
N GLY A 185 27.28 -4.32 24.34
CA GLY A 185 28.17 -5.22 25.06
C GLY A 185 28.47 -4.66 26.46
N LYS A 186 29.74 -4.44 26.77
CA LYS A 186 30.20 -3.89 28.06
C LYS A 186 30.41 -2.37 28.04
N LYS A 187 30.23 -1.71 26.89
CA LYS A 187 30.53 -0.28 26.71
C LYS A 187 29.28 0.58 26.83
N ARG A 188 29.46 1.77 27.40
CA ARG A 188 28.43 2.80 27.51
C ARG A 188 28.64 3.89 26.45
N TYR A 189 27.58 4.30 25.78
CA TYR A 189 27.55 5.35 24.77
C TYR A 189 26.52 6.43 25.13
N GLY A 190 26.83 7.67 24.76
CA GLY A 190 25.88 8.78 24.78
C GLY A 190 25.21 8.95 23.42
N ILE A 191 24.10 9.69 23.40
CA ILE A 191 23.43 10.14 22.18
C ILE A 191 23.89 11.57 21.89
N ASN A 192 24.35 11.83 20.67
CA ASN A 192 24.62 13.17 20.19
C ASN A 192 23.35 13.79 19.59
N TRP A 193 22.60 14.47 20.44
CA TRP A 193 21.30 15.05 20.12
C TRP A 193 21.33 16.19 19.07
N ASN A 194 22.48 16.85 18.89
CA ASN A 194 22.62 17.98 17.95
C ASN A 194 22.58 17.58 16.47
N ASN A 195 22.67 16.29 16.15
CA ASN A 195 22.82 15.83 14.77
C ASN A 195 22.09 14.51 14.49
N LEU A 196 20.91 14.33 15.08
CA LEU A 196 20.10 13.13 14.87
C LEU A 196 19.44 13.17 13.49
N ARG A 197 19.95 12.35 12.58
CA ARG A 197 19.38 12.12 11.25
C ARG A 197 19.43 10.65 10.90
N ILE A 198 18.38 10.14 10.28
CA ILE A 198 18.33 8.74 9.83
C ILE A 198 19.20 8.63 8.58
N THR A 199 20.18 7.74 8.62
CA THR A 199 21.15 7.53 7.53
C THR A 199 21.00 6.17 6.86
N HIS A 200 20.25 5.25 7.47
CA HIS A 200 19.96 3.95 6.89
C HIS A 200 18.62 3.41 7.41
N LEU A 201 17.75 2.95 6.51
CA LEU A 201 16.42 2.40 6.84
C LEU A 201 16.43 0.89 7.15
N GLY A 202 17.59 0.33 7.52
CA GLY A 202 17.75 -1.08 7.82
C GLY A 202 17.74 -2.01 6.60
N SER A 203 18.25 -3.22 6.79
CA SER A 203 18.56 -4.22 5.77
C SER A 203 17.63 -5.44 5.78
N LEU A 204 16.85 -5.66 6.86
CA LEU A 204 15.99 -6.84 6.99
C LEU A 204 14.89 -6.97 5.92
N SER A 205 14.51 -5.87 5.26
CA SER A 205 13.52 -5.88 4.19
C SER A 205 13.95 -4.95 3.05
N LYS A 206 13.67 -5.34 1.80
CA LYS A 206 13.97 -4.54 0.61
C LYS A 206 13.07 -3.30 0.61
N LYS A 207 13.70 -2.12 0.58
CA LYS A 207 13.01 -0.82 0.59
C LYS A 207 13.27 -0.10 -0.73
N ARG A 208 12.22 0.48 -1.32
CA ARG A 208 12.34 1.34 -2.50
C ARG A 208 12.64 2.76 -2.00
N ILE A 209 13.92 3.08 -1.93
CA ILE A 209 14.41 4.38 -1.50
C ILE A 209 14.63 5.23 -2.76
N GLN A 210 14.15 6.46 -2.74
CA GLN A 210 14.43 7.43 -3.79
C GLN A 210 15.40 8.48 -3.25
N GLY A 211 16.59 8.57 -3.84
CA GLY A 211 17.64 9.47 -3.38
C GLY A 211 18.51 8.89 -2.26
N TYR A 212 19.24 9.77 -1.56
CA TYR A 212 20.09 9.43 -0.42
C TYR A 212 19.29 9.52 0.89
N VAL A 213 19.56 8.60 1.81
CA VAL A 213 18.89 8.58 3.13
C VAL A 213 19.61 9.56 4.06
N ASP A 214 19.00 10.72 4.26
CA ASP A 214 19.38 11.71 5.26
C ASP A 214 18.12 12.37 5.86
N TYR A 215 17.32 11.56 6.55
CA TYR A 215 15.95 11.94 6.90
C TYR A 215 15.86 12.54 8.30
N PRO A 216 15.06 13.62 8.48
CA PRO A 216 14.87 14.22 9.78
C PRO A 216 14.05 13.30 10.69
N ILE A 217 14.33 13.36 11.99
CA ILE A 217 13.52 12.70 13.02
C ILE A 217 12.47 13.69 13.51
N SER A 218 11.21 13.33 13.39
CA SER A 218 10.07 14.19 13.78
C SER A 218 9.52 13.87 15.17
N TYR A 219 9.66 12.61 15.61
CA TYR A 219 9.23 12.17 16.94
C TYR A 219 10.11 11.05 17.50
N ILE A 220 10.13 10.91 18.82
CA ILE A 220 10.94 9.92 19.54
C ILE A 220 10.09 9.26 20.62
N TYR A 221 9.96 7.93 20.57
CA TYR A 221 9.43 7.13 21.67
C TYR A 221 10.55 6.56 22.53
N ILE A 222 10.42 6.64 23.85
CA ILE A 222 11.48 6.23 24.79
C ILE A 222 10.92 5.19 25.75
N LYS A 223 11.60 4.03 25.86
CA LYS A 223 11.21 3.01 26.85
C LYS A 223 11.28 3.62 28.24
N SER A 224 10.20 3.57 29.01
CA SER A 224 10.19 4.01 30.41
C SER A 224 10.34 2.82 31.35
N THR A 225 9.40 1.87 31.27
CA THR A 225 9.30 0.74 32.21
C THR A 225 8.95 -0.57 31.52
N GLU A 226 9.12 -1.66 32.26
CA GLU A 226 8.74 -3.01 31.84
C GLU A 226 8.23 -3.80 33.07
N GLY A 227 7.08 -4.46 32.91
CA GLY A 227 6.42 -5.18 34.00
C GLY A 227 6.23 -4.30 35.24
N THR A 228 6.60 -4.80 36.41
CA THR A 228 6.45 -4.07 37.68
C THR A 228 7.77 -3.70 38.36
N THR A 229 8.91 -3.98 37.71
CA THR A 229 10.22 -3.91 38.35
C THR A 229 11.28 -3.23 37.50
N VAL A 230 11.19 -3.31 36.17
CA VAL A 230 12.26 -2.85 35.29
C VAL A 230 12.03 -1.40 34.91
N ARG A 231 13.05 -0.57 35.17
CA ARG A 231 13.12 0.82 34.72
C ARG A 231 14.23 0.98 33.70
N ASN A 232 13.97 1.75 32.65
CA ASN A 232 15.03 2.23 31.79
C ASN A 232 15.80 3.35 32.53
N LYS A 233 17.07 3.08 32.85
CA LYS A 233 17.94 4.02 33.57
C LYS A 233 18.23 5.31 32.78
N PHE A 234 18.08 5.27 31.46
CA PHE A 234 18.35 6.40 30.56
C PHE A 234 17.10 7.23 30.23
N TYR A 235 15.90 6.70 30.49
CA TYR A 235 14.62 7.32 30.13
C TYR A 235 14.56 8.82 30.48
N LYS A 236 14.88 9.18 31.74
CA LYS A 236 14.77 10.56 32.20
C LYS A 236 15.73 11.50 31.46
N SER A 237 16.99 11.08 31.24
CA SER A 237 17.95 11.93 30.51
C SER A 237 17.57 12.07 29.05
N ASP A 238 17.16 10.97 28.42
CA ASP A 238 16.81 10.98 27.00
C ASP A 238 15.54 11.79 26.74
N TYR A 239 14.55 11.67 27.62
CA TYR A 239 13.32 12.46 27.58
C TYR A 239 13.61 13.97 27.67
N ILE A 240 14.44 14.38 28.63
CA ILE A 240 14.80 15.80 28.80
C ILE A 240 15.55 16.32 27.58
N GLU A 241 16.55 15.58 27.09
CA GLU A 241 17.34 16.01 25.93
C GLU A 241 16.52 16.03 24.65
N ALA A 242 15.63 15.06 24.43
CA ALA A 242 14.73 15.04 23.28
C ALA A 242 13.85 16.29 23.22
N HIS A 243 13.21 16.65 24.34
CA HIS A 243 12.45 17.90 24.42
C HIS A 243 13.30 19.15 24.23
N ARG A 244 14.51 19.18 24.81
CA ARG A 244 15.44 20.32 24.69
C ARG A 244 15.82 20.61 23.23
N HIS A 245 15.81 19.60 22.38
CA HIS A 245 16.08 19.71 20.94
C HIS A 245 14.81 19.81 20.09
N GLY A 246 13.64 20.00 20.70
CA GLY A 246 12.39 20.28 19.99
C GLY A 246 11.70 19.07 19.37
N TYR A 247 12.08 17.84 19.75
CA TYR A 247 11.37 16.65 19.27
C TYR A 247 10.03 16.48 19.98
N HIS A 248 9.05 15.93 19.26
CA HIS A 248 7.87 15.37 19.90
C HIS A 248 8.23 14.06 20.60
N VAL A 249 7.89 13.93 21.87
CA VAL A 249 8.35 12.81 22.71
C VAL A 249 7.17 12.02 23.24
N GLY A 250 7.26 10.70 23.17
CA GLY A 250 6.35 9.78 23.84
C GLY A 250 7.10 8.75 24.68
N ALA A 251 6.39 8.10 25.60
CA ALA A 251 6.95 7.05 26.45
C ALA A 251 6.21 5.73 26.26
N TYR A 252 6.94 4.62 26.35
CA TYR A 252 6.34 3.29 26.24
C TYR A 252 6.64 2.37 27.42
N HIS A 253 5.71 1.44 27.65
CA HIS A 253 5.78 0.37 28.64
C HIS A 253 5.84 -0.99 27.95
N PHE A 254 6.84 -1.81 28.30
CA PHE A 254 6.92 -3.18 27.80
C PHE A 254 6.11 -4.13 28.68
N PHE A 255 5.08 -4.75 28.09
CA PHE A 255 4.14 -5.61 28.78
C PHE A 255 4.78 -6.92 29.27
N SER A 256 4.46 -7.30 30.49
CA SER A 256 4.85 -8.58 31.10
C SER A 256 3.63 -9.49 31.24
N THR A 257 3.76 -10.74 30.78
CA THR A 257 2.72 -11.78 30.94
C THR A 257 2.68 -12.41 32.33
N THR A 258 3.65 -12.07 33.19
CA THR A 258 3.84 -12.71 34.50
C THR A 258 3.56 -11.77 35.67
N SER A 259 3.08 -10.56 35.41
CA SER A 259 2.76 -9.58 36.45
C SER A 259 1.36 -8.99 36.26
N ASP A 260 0.76 -8.54 37.36
CA ASP A 260 -0.59 -7.97 37.36
C ASP A 260 -0.69 -6.72 36.48
N ALA A 261 -1.76 -6.62 35.67
CA ALA A 261 -1.92 -5.55 34.71
C ALA A 261 -2.13 -4.17 35.36
N ARG A 262 -2.84 -4.11 36.49
CA ARG A 262 -3.04 -2.86 37.24
C ARG A 262 -1.72 -2.40 37.85
N ALA A 263 -0.95 -3.31 38.44
CA ALA A 263 0.38 -3.02 38.97
C ALA A 263 1.33 -2.52 37.88
N GLN A 264 1.31 -3.12 36.68
CA GLN A 264 2.09 -2.64 35.53
C GLN A 264 1.71 -1.21 35.13
N ALA A 265 0.41 -0.89 35.06
CA ALA A 265 -0.07 0.45 34.72
C ALA A 265 0.37 1.48 35.76
N LEU A 266 0.17 1.18 37.05
CA LEU A 266 0.59 2.08 38.14
C LEU A 266 2.11 2.26 38.18
N PHE A 267 2.86 1.21 37.89
CA PHE A 267 4.32 1.27 37.81
C PHE A 267 4.79 2.17 36.66
N PHE A 268 4.17 2.06 35.49
CA PHE A 268 4.42 2.98 34.37
C PHE A 268 4.10 4.43 34.75
N LEU A 269 2.90 4.69 35.29
CA LEU A 269 2.49 6.05 35.67
C LEU A 269 3.41 6.68 36.73
N LYS A 270 3.89 5.88 37.69
CA LYS A 270 4.79 6.36 38.76
C LYS A 270 6.18 6.76 38.26
N HIS A 271 6.66 6.15 37.17
CA HIS A 271 8.06 6.27 36.73
C HIS A 271 8.23 6.96 35.38
N THR A 272 7.14 7.43 34.78
CA THR A 272 7.11 8.10 33.49
C THR A 272 6.78 9.57 33.68
N LEU A 273 7.40 10.43 32.88
CA LEU A 273 7.09 11.85 32.85
C LEU A 273 5.97 12.10 31.84
N PHE A 274 5.08 13.03 32.19
CA PHE A 274 3.98 13.47 31.35
C PHE A 274 3.96 15.00 31.38
N ARG A 275 4.12 15.63 30.21
CA ARG A 275 4.05 17.08 30.01
C ARG A 275 3.04 17.39 28.91
N ASN A 276 2.46 18.59 28.97
CA ASN A 276 1.60 19.07 27.90
C ASN A 276 2.38 19.06 26.57
N GLY A 277 1.77 18.52 25.52
CA GLY A 277 2.40 18.34 24.22
C GLY A 277 3.15 17.02 24.03
N ASP A 278 3.28 16.17 25.06
CA ASP A 278 3.83 14.83 24.91
C ASP A 278 2.89 13.95 24.07
N PHE A 279 3.47 13.03 23.31
CA PHE A 279 2.70 12.05 22.55
C PHE A 279 2.02 11.03 23.45
N PRO A 280 0.90 10.43 23.01
CA PRO A 280 0.18 9.40 23.75
C PRO A 280 1.11 8.30 24.28
N PRO A 281 0.90 7.81 25.52
CA PRO A 281 1.62 6.67 26.03
C PRO A 281 1.45 5.44 25.14
N VAL A 282 2.47 4.58 25.06
CA VAL A 282 2.41 3.32 24.31
C VAL A 282 2.45 2.12 25.24
N LEU A 283 1.57 1.15 25.01
CA LEU A 283 1.72 -0.21 25.54
C LEU A 283 2.32 -1.11 24.47
N ASP A 284 3.49 -1.67 24.74
CA ASP A 284 4.19 -2.61 23.90
C ASP A 284 3.83 -4.05 24.31
N VAL A 285 3.12 -4.77 23.44
CA VAL A 285 2.59 -6.12 23.69
C VAL A 285 3.19 -7.13 22.70
N GLU A 286 4.30 -7.75 23.09
CA GLU A 286 5.01 -8.73 22.26
C GLU A 286 5.22 -10.11 22.90
N PRO A 287 4.21 -10.72 23.56
CA PRO A 287 4.39 -12.07 24.09
C PRO A 287 4.45 -13.12 22.98
N SER A 288 5.31 -14.11 23.15
CA SER A 288 5.32 -15.31 22.32
C SER A 288 4.04 -16.14 22.53
N HIS A 289 3.69 -17.00 21.57
CA HIS A 289 2.51 -17.87 21.70
C HIS A 289 2.55 -18.71 22.98
N ALA A 290 3.72 -19.26 23.34
CA ALA A 290 3.90 -20.04 24.56
C ALA A 290 3.65 -19.21 25.82
N GLN A 291 4.08 -17.94 25.86
CA GLN A 291 3.80 -17.04 26.98
C GLN A 291 2.31 -16.72 27.07
N ILE A 292 1.62 -16.55 25.93
CA ILE A 292 0.16 -16.33 25.90
C ILE A 292 -0.58 -17.56 26.45
N GLN A 293 -0.19 -18.78 26.05
CA GLN A 293 -0.80 -19.99 26.61
C GLN A 293 -0.53 -20.11 28.11
N LYS A 294 0.70 -19.86 28.55
CA LYS A 294 1.11 -19.94 29.95
C LYS A 294 0.35 -18.97 30.86
N MET A 295 -0.01 -17.78 30.37
CA MET A 295 -0.79 -16.81 31.14
C MET A 295 -2.31 -17.09 31.15
N GLY A 296 -2.78 -18.16 30.50
CA GLY A 296 -4.21 -18.50 30.43
C GLY A 296 -4.90 -18.14 29.12
N GLY A 297 -4.13 -17.92 28.05
CA GLY A 297 -4.64 -17.68 26.70
C GLY A 297 -4.94 -16.21 26.38
N THR A 298 -5.48 -16.00 25.19
CA THR A 298 -5.80 -14.69 24.60
C THR A 298 -6.84 -13.92 25.40
N THR A 299 -7.82 -14.60 26.00
CA THR A 299 -8.83 -13.97 26.88
C THR A 299 -8.16 -13.26 28.06
N VAL A 300 -7.24 -13.92 28.76
CA VAL A 300 -6.52 -13.33 29.91
C VAL A 300 -5.61 -12.20 29.43
N LEU A 301 -4.87 -12.42 28.33
CA LEU A 301 -4.04 -11.39 27.72
C LEU A 301 -4.82 -10.11 27.43
N PHE A 302 -5.94 -10.20 26.70
CA PHE A 302 -6.69 -9.01 26.33
C PHE A 302 -7.40 -8.37 27.52
N ASN A 303 -7.77 -9.12 28.56
CA ASN A 303 -8.25 -8.53 29.81
C ASN A 303 -7.16 -7.71 30.53
N HIS A 304 -5.93 -8.22 30.54
CA HIS A 304 -4.78 -7.49 31.08
C HIS A 304 -4.48 -6.23 30.26
N VAL A 305 -4.45 -6.34 28.93
CA VAL A 305 -4.25 -5.20 28.02
C VAL A 305 -5.33 -4.14 28.23
N ARG A 306 -6.62 -4.50 28.27
CA ARG A 306 -7.72 -3.56 28.54
C ARG A 306 -7.57 -2.86 29.89
N THR A 307 -7.17 -3.60 30.91
CA THR A 307 -6.97 -3.06 32.27
C THR A 307 -5.89 -1.98 32.25
N TRP A 308 -4.73 -2.28 31.63
CA TRP A 308 -3.64 -1.32 31.51
C TRP A 308 -4.06 -0.07 30.73
N LEU A 309 -4.66 -0.27 29.54
CA LEU A 309 -5.08 0.82 28.64
C LEU A 309 -6.05 1.78 29.32
N ARG A 310 -7.05 1.25 30.06
CA ARG A 310 -8.04 2.05 30.77
C ARG A 310 -7.43 2.87 31.91
N ILE A 311 -6.54 2.27 32.70
CA ILE A 311 -5.90 2.96 33.84
C ILE A 311 -5.03 4.10 33.34
N VAL A 312 -4.20 3.86 32.33
CA VAL A 312 -3.33 4.89 31.78
C VAL A 312 -4.15 5.99 31.11
N ALA A 313 -5.17 5.64 30.32
CA ALA A 313 -6.06 6.63 29.70
C ALA A 313 -6.77 7.52 30.73
N ALA A 314 -7.21 6.95 31.85
CA ALA A 314 -7.86 7.71 32.91
C ALA A 314 -6.90 8.70 33.60
N HIS A 315 -5.61 8.36 33.70
CA HIS A 315 -4.62 9.23 34.33
C HIS A 315 -4.10 10.31 33.39
N THR A 316 -3.86 9.97 32.11
CA THR A 316 -3.23 10.88 31.14
C THR A 316 -4.25 11.63 30.29
N HIS A 317 -5.54 11.36 30.44
CA HIS A 317 -6.63 11.89 29.62
C HIS A 317 -6.48 11.65 28.10
N GLN A 318 -5.56 10.77 27.70
CA GLN A 318 -5.32 10.38 26.32
C GLN A 318 -5.38 8.87 26.18
N LYS A 319 -5.99 8.38 25.10
CA LYS A 319 -5.99 6.95 24.79
C LYS A 319 -4.57 6.51 24.44
N PRO A 320 -4.00 5.49 25.13
CA PRO A 320 -2.70 4.97 24.76
C PRO A 320 -2.71 4.36 23.35
N ILE A 321 -1.54 4.31 22.73
CA ILE A 321 -1.31 3.59 21.48
C ILE A 321 -0.89 2.16 21.81
N LEU A 322 -1.35 1.18 21.03
CA LEU A 322 -0.98 -0.22 21.18
C LEU A 322 0.11 -0.58 20.17
N TYR A 323 1.30 -0.92 20.67
CA TYR A 323 2.37 -1.49 19.86
C TYR A 323 2.30 -3.02 19.84
N ILE A 324 2.20 -3.60 18.63
CA ILE A 324 2.06 -5.05 18.41
C ILE A 324 2.67 -5.44 17.06
N SER A 325 3.18 -6.67 16.94
CA SER A 325 3.69 -7.19 15.66
C SER A 325 2.59 -7.57 14.67
N GLN A 326 2.91 -7.59 13.37
CA GLN A 326 2.00 -8.09 12.34
C GLN A 326 1.52 -9.51 12.60
N SER A 327 2.40 -10.39 13.07
CA SER A 327 2.05 -11.77 13.43
C SER A 327 1.03 -11.80 14.56
N PHE A 328 1.17 -10.91 15.55
CA PHE A 328 0.21 -10.77 16.64
C PHE A 328 -1.16 -10.32 16.12
N VAL A 329 -1.19 -9.30 15.25
CA VAL A 329 -2.43 -8.81 14.61
C VAL A 329 -3.17 -9.94 13.89
N ASN A 330 -2.47 -10.65 13.01
CA ASN A 330 -3.07 -11.69 12.17
C ASN A 330 -3.61 -12.87 12.98
N ARG A 331 -2.96 -13.20 14.10
CA ARG A 331 -3.29 -14.39 14.88
C ARG A 331 -4.31 -14.13 15.97
N TYR A 332 -4.16 -13.05 16.73
CA TYR A 332 -4.88 -12.87 18.00
C TYR A 332 -5.84 -11.69 18.00
N LEU A 333 -5.58 -10.60 17.25
CA LEU A 333 -6.33 -9.35 17.41
C LEU A 333 -7.82 -9.46 17.03
N LYS A 334 -8.19 -10.44 16.19
CA LYS A 334 -9.61 -10.76 15.89
C LYS A 334 -10.43 -11.13 17.14
N GLU A 335 -9.78 -11.59 18.21
CA GLU A 335 -10.43 -11.94 19.48
C GLU A 335 -10.64 -10.72 20.40
N ALA A 336 -10.17 -9.53 19.98
CA ALA A 336 -10.40 -8.26 20.67
C ALA A 336 -10.90 -7.17 19.69
N PRO A 337 -12.12 -7.32 19.15
CA PRO A 337 -12.67 -6.38 18.16
C PRO A 337 -12.82 -4.96 18.70
N ASP A 338 -13.06 -4.79 20.01
CA ASP A 338 -13.08 -3.50 20.69
C ASP A 338 -11.72 -2.81 20.64
N ILE A 339 -10.63 -3.53 20.95
CA ILE A 339 -9.26 -2.98 20.87
C ILE A 339 -8.95 -2.57 19.43
N LYS A 340 -9.23 -3.46 18.46
CA LYS A 340 -9.01 -3.21 17.02
C LYS A 340 -9.73 -1.94 16.54
N ARG A 341 -10.95 -1.70 17.05
CA ARG A 341 -11.80 -0.56 16.67
C ARG A 341 -11.44 0.72 17.41
N ASP A 342 -11.09 0.66 18.69
CA ASP A 342 -11.10 1.84 19.56
C ASP A 342 -9.72 2.46 19.82
N TYR A 343 -8.64 1.72 19.52
CA TYR A 343 -7.26 2.13 19.78
C TYR A 343 -6.46 2.27 18.49
N GLN A 344 -5.53 3.23 18.49
CA GLN A 344 -4.53 3.36 17.44
C GLN A 344 -3.44 2.30 17.62
N VAL A 345 -2.95 1.76 16.50
CA VAL A 345 -1.95 0.69 16.49
C VAL A 345 -0.65 1.20 15.88
N TRP A 346 0.43 0.99 16.62
CA TRP A 346 1.79 1.05 16.10
C TRP A 346 2.22 -0.39 15.76
N ILE A 347 2.47 -0.67 14.49
CA ILE A 347 2.75 -2.05 14.06
C ILE A 347 4.24 -2.29 13.81
N ALA A 348 4.78 -3.37 14.36
CA ALA A 348 6.04 -3.94 13.91
C ALA A 348 5.80 -4.82 12.68
N ARG A 349 6.26 -4.39 11.50
CA ARG A 349 5.99 -5.07 10.24
C ARG A 349 7.18 -5.00 9.30
N TYR A 350 7.64 -6.18 8.85
CA TYR A 350 8.73 -6.29 7.88
C TYR A 350 8.31 -6.99 6.58
N GLY A 351 7.06 -7.47 6.51
CA GLY A 351 6.44 -8.05 5.33
C GLY A 351 5.71 -7.01 4.46
N GLU A 352 5.38 -7.41 3.24
CA GLU A 352 4.85 -6.53 2.18
C GLU A 352 3.39 -6.09 2.40
N TYR A 353 2.60 -6.82 3.21
CA TYR A 353 1.15 -6.60 3.33
C TYR A 353 0.76 -5.82 4.58
N LYS A 354 -0.10 -4.80 4.46
CA LYS A 354 -0.67 -4.06 5.60
C LYS A 354 -1.88 -4.81 6.17
N PRO A 355 -1.89 -5.18 7.48
CA PRO A 355 -3.08 -5.74 8.09
C PRO A 355 -4.12 -4.64 8.38
N ASP A 356 -5.38 -5.05 8.44
CA ASP A 356 -6.52 -4.17 8.74
C ASP A 356 -6.52 -3.76 10.23
N VAL A 357 -5.97 -2.58 10.52
CA VAL A 357 -5.92 -1.96 11.86
C VAL A 357 -5.99 -0.44 11.74
N ARG A 358 -6.33 0.26 12.83
CA ARG A 358 -6.21 1.73 12.94
C ARG A 358 -4.74 2.15 13.07
N LEU A 359 -4.00 1.98 11.99
CA LEU A 359 -2.56 2.22 11.92
C LEU A 359 -2.23 3.70 12.15
N ILE A 360 -1.38 3.99 13.13
CA ILE A 360 -0.82 5.33 13.36
C ILE A 360 0.69 5.39 13.08
N TYR A 361 1.41 4.35 13.49
CA TYR A 361 2.85 4.22 13.25
C TYR A 361 3.17 2.86 12.67
N TRP A 362 4.19 2.81 11.83
CA TRP A 362 4.78 1.58 11.34
C TRP A 362 6.25 1.55 11.71
N GLN A 363 6.67 0.57 12.53
CA GLN A 363 8.09 0.25 12.70
C GLN A 363 8.58 -0.45 11.43
N LEU A 364 9.30 0.33 10.64
CA LEU A 364 9.79 0.01 9.30
C LEU A 364 10.98 -0.94 9.35
N SER A 365 11.86 -0.77 10.34
CA SER A 365 13.07 -1.58 10.50
C SER A 365 13.57 -1.51 11.94
N PRO A 366 14.08 -2.61 12.50
CA PRO A 366 14.74 -2.59 13.80
C PRO A 366 16.26 -2.36 13.69
N ASP A 367 16.81 -2.42 12.47
CA ASP A 367 18.24 -2.40 12.17
C ASP A 367 18.65 -1.12 11.42
N GLY A 368 17.93 -0.02 11.66
CA GLY A 368 18.26 1.28 11.10
C GLY A 368 19.56 1.87 11.66
N ARG A 369 20.05 2.93 11.01
CA ARG A 369 21.18 3.73 11.49
C ARG A 369 20.77 5.18 11.57
N VAL A 370 21.16 5.81 12.68
CA VAL A 370 20.90 7.21 12.97
C VAL A 370 22.22 7.86 13.33
N ASN A 371 22.57 8.92 12.62
CA ASN A 371 23.72 9.74 12.99
C ASN A 371 23.54 10.26 14.42
N GLY A 372 24.61 10.24 15.22
CA GLY A 372 24.57 10.59 16.64
C GLY A 372 24.14 9.48 17.60
N ILE A 373 23.67 8.33 17.12
CA ILE A 373 23.40 7.14 17.95
C ILE A 373 24.32 6.00 17.52
N LYS A 374 25.01 5.38 18.49
CA LYS A 374 25.81 4.19 18.21
C LYS A 374 24.90 2.96 18.18
N GLY A 375 25.09 2.08 17.20
CA GLY A 375 24.36 0.82 17.12
C GLY A 375 23.14 0.91 16.22
N GLU A 376 22.24 -0.06 16.35
CA GLU A 376 21.00 -0.16 15.59
C GLU A 376 19.91 0.65 16.27
N VAL A 377 19.00 1.21 15.47
CA VAL A 377 17.88 2.02 15.96
C VAL A 377 16.63 1.59 15.20
N ASP A 378 15.56 1.41 15.96
CA ASP A 378 14.24 1.14 15.42
C ASP A 378 13.72 2.40 14.71
N ILE A 379 13.40 2.27 13.41
CA ILE A 379 12.93 3.36 12.55
C ILE A 379 11.44 3.21 12.34
N ASN A 380 10.71 4.30 12.58
CA ASN A 380 9.26 4.36 12.50
C ASN A 380 8.81 5.36 11.44
N VAL A 381 7.65 5.11 10.85
CA VAL A 381 6.98 5.99 9.89
C VAL A 381 5.57 6.24 10.38
N PHE A 382 5.20 7.51 10.52
CA PHE A 382 3.82 7.90 10.78
C PHE A 382 2.94 7.64 9.57
N ASN A 383 1.72 7.15 9.80
CA ASN A 383 0.76 6.81 8.76
C ASN A 383 -0.03 8.06 8.33
N GLY A 384 0.66 8.95 7.63
CA GLY A 384 0.12 10.20 7.09
C GLY A 384 1.24 11.12 6.60
N TYR A 385 0.88 12.32 6.15
CA TYR A 385 1.81 13.38 5.81
C TYR A 385 1.70 14.52 6.84
N THR A 386 2.33 15.66 6.56
CA THR A 386 2.45 16.78 7.49
C THR A 386 1.11 17.25 8.04
N ALA A 387 0.05 17.30 7.23
CA ALA A 387 -1.26 17.76 7.66
C ALA A 387 -1.89 16.81 8.70
N GLU A 388 -1.87 15.49 8.43
CA GLU A 388 -2.38 14.50 9.37
C GLU A 388 -1.51 14.40 10.63
N PHE A 389 -0.20 14.64 10.50
CA PHE A 389 0.71 14.67 11.64
C PHE A 389 0.43 15.87 12.55
N ASN A 390 0.20 17.05 12.00
CA ASN A 390 -0.19 18.23 12.78
C ASN A 390 -1.54 18.02 13.47
N GLN A 391 -2.53 17.46 12.76
CA GLN A 391 -3.81 17.10 13.37
C GLN A 391 -3.64 16.06 14.48
N PHE A 392 -2.70 15.11 14.32
CA PHE A 392 -2.40 14.14 15.37
C PHE A 392 -1.83 14.84 16.61
N ILE A 393 -0.86 15.75 16.43
CA ILE A 393 -0.27 16.54 17.52
C ILE A 393 -1.37 17.32 18.26
N GLU A 394 -2.19 18.08 17.54
CA GLU A 394 -3.24 18.93 18.13
C GLU A 394 -4.28 18.11 18.92
N LYS A 395 -4.61 16.92 18.44
CA LYS A 395 -5.72 16.13 18.99
C LYS A 395 -5.31 15.16 20.09
N TYR A 396 -4.10 14.60 19.99
CA TYR A 396 -3.69 13.45 20.79
C TYR A 396 -2.50 13.73 21.70
N ALA A 397 -1.79 14.85 21.53
CA ALA A 397 -0.80 15.23 22.53
C ALA A 397 -1.47 15.51 23.90
N LEU A 398 -0.74 15.23 24.99
CA LEU A 398 -1.21 15.40 26.37
C LEU A 398 -1.58 16.85 26.70
#